data_AF-A0A261W0E3-F1
#
_entry.id   AF-A0A261W0E3-F1
#
_cell.length_a   1.000
_cell.length_b   1.000
_cell.length_c   1.000
_cell.angle_alpha   90.00
_cell.angle_beta   90.00
_cell.angle_gamma   90.00
#
_symmetry.space_group_name_H-M   'P 1'
#
loop_
_entity.id
_entity.type
_entity.pdbx_description
1 polymer ?
#
loop_
_entity_poly.entity_id
_entity_poly.type
_entity_poly.pdbx_seq_one_letter_code
_entity_poly.pdbx_strand_id
1 'polypeptide(L)'
;MTRLEPNPVDLVSPAMLGDAAANPCLNCGACCAHFRVSFYCGEVAGENGGTVPVELVRPISPLRVCMAGTEQGGGRCVALRGELGQPGIHCAIYPQRPTPCREFEVWQPDGSVNPDCQRLRARLGLPALAPRPDAENDPQGPLHPGHPAAA
;
A
#
# COMPACT_ATOMS: atom_id res chain seq x y z
N MET A 1 -8.06 25.36 49.30
CA MET A 1 -7.35 25.75 48.08
C MET A 1 -6.26 24.72 47.82
N THR A 2 -6.57 23.69 47.04
CA THR A 2 -5.54 22.82 46.48
C THR A 2 -6.05 22.42 45.10
N ARG A 3 -5.65 23.20 44.10
CA ARG A 3 -5.84 22.84 42.69
C ARG A 3 -4.96 21.61 42.48
N LEU A 4 -5.58 20.44 42.28
CA LEU A 4 -4.88 19.27 41.76
C LEU A 4 -4.37 19.66 40.36
N GLU A 5 -3.06 19.71 40.19
CA GLU A 5 -2.43 19.80 38.87
C GLU A 5 -2.65 18.49 38.11
N PRO A 6 -3.16 18.50 36.86
CA PRO A 6 -3.29 17.29 36.08
C PRO A 6 -1.91 16.75 35.68
N ASN A 7 -1.74 15.46 35.89
CA ASN A 7 -0.54 14.66 35.59
C ASN A 7 -0.25 14.69 34.06
N PRO A 8 1.00 14.91 33.61
CA PRO A 8 1.35 15.09 32.19
C PRO A 8 1.13 13.86 31.28
N VAL A 9 0.55 12.76 31.78
CA VAL A 9 0.35 11.52 31.02
C VAL A 9 -1.04 11.44 30.37
N ASP A 10 -1.98 12.33 30.73
CA ASP A 10 -3.40 12.19 30.33
C ASP A 10 -3.82 12.96 29.06
N LEU A 11 -2.91 13.51 28.26
CA LEU A 11 -3.27 14.31 27.08
C LEU A 11 -2.56 13.92 25.78
N VAL A 12 -2.27 12.63 25.59
CA VAL A 12 -2.11 12.12 24.22
C VAL A 12 -3.48 11.67 23.74
N SER A 13 -4.23 12.60 23.17
CA SER A 13 -5.49 12.29 22.49
C SER A 13 -5.24 11.21 21.43
N PRO A 14 -6.05 10.13 21.36
CA PRO A 14 -5.92 9.08 20.33
C PRO A 14 -5.93 9.62 18.89
N ALA A 15 -6.41 10.86 18.70
CA ALA A 15 -6.43 11.57 17.43
C ALA A 15 -5.03 12.01 16.92
N MET A 16 -3.96 11.91 17.72
CA MET A 16 -2.58 12.22 17.31
C MET A 16 -1.82 11.01 16.75
N LEU A 17 -2.38 9.80 16.85
CA LEU A 17 -1.99 8.66 16.01
C LEU A 17 -2.75 8.78 14.69
N GLY A 18 -2.35 9.75 13.87
CA GLY A 18 -2.97 10.01 12.58
C GLY A 18 -3.05 8.75 11.72
N ASP A 19 -4.03 8.74 10.81
CA ASP A 19 -4.39 7.78 9.73
C ASP A 19 -3.25 6.95 9.07
N ALA A 20 -2.00 7.32 9.28
CA ALA A 20 -0.83 6.55 8.91
C ALA A 20 -0.79 5.12 9.48
N ALA A 21 -1.44 4.88 10.62
CA ALA A 21 -1.52 3.56 11.24
C ALA A 21 -2.40 2.58 10.45
N ALA A 22 -3.45 3.07 9.76
CA ALA A 22 -4.42 2.20 9.10
C ALA A 22 -3.92 1.67 7.74
N ASN A 23 -3.23 2.50 6.95
CA ASN A 23 -2.68 2.08 5.65
C ASN A 23 -1.33 2.77 5.32
N PRO A 24 -0.19 2.10 5.54
CA PRO A 24 1.13 2.69 5.29
C PRO A 24 1.43 2.95 3.81
N CYS A 25 0.63 2.42 2.89
CA CYS A 25 0.77 2.69 1.46
C CYS A 25 0.37 4.13 1.10
N LEU A 26 -0.50 4.76 1.89
CA LEU A 26 -0.96 6.15 1.66
C LEU A 26 0.07 7.22 2.05
N ASN A 27 1.22 6.79 2.55
CA ASN A 27 2.31 7.65 3.01
C ASN A 27 3.69 7.28 2.44
N CYS A 28 3.84 6.20 1.67
CA CYS A 28 5.18 5.75 1.21
C CYS A 28 5.38 5.76 -0.31
N GLY A 29 4.47 5.16 -1.09
CA GLY A 29 4.63 4.99 -2.54
C GLY A 29 5.81 4.10 -2.98
N ALA A 30 6.48 3.39 -2.06
CA ALA A 30 7.76 2.73 -2.31
C ALA A 30 7.69 1.62 -3.37
N CYS A 31 6.67 0.75 -3.31
CA CYS A 31 6.49 -0.31 -4.30
C CYS A 31 6.20 0.24 -5.71
N CYS A 32 5.41 1.33 -5.78
CA CYS A 32 5.05 2.01 -7.03
C CYS A 32 6.21 2.76 -7.69
N ALA A 33 7.30 3.00 -6.96
CA ALA A 33 8.52 3.62 -7.47
C ALA A 33 9.70 2.65 -7.59
N HIS A 34 9.45 1.34 -7.50
CA HIS A 34 10.52 0.35 -7.53
C HIS A 34 10.24 -0.84 -8.44
N PHE A 35 9.08 -1.49 -8.34
CA PHE A 35 8.86 -2.72 -9.08
C PHE A 35 8.50 -2.45 -10.54
N ARG A 36 8.99 -3.30 -11.45
CA ARG A 36 8.34 -3.47 -12.76
C ARG A 36 7.04 -4.20 -12.56
N VAL A 37 5.92 -3.52 -12.73
CA VAL A 37 4.59 -4.10 -12.54
C VAL A 37 4.18 -4.82 -13.82
N SER A 38 4.68 -6.04 -14.04
CA SER A 38 4.36 -6.88 -15.21
C SER A 38 3.14 -7.78 -14.94
N PHE A 39 2.18 -7.82 -15.85
CA PHE A 39 0.94 -8.58 -15.68
C PHE A 39 0.37 -9.07 -17.03
N TYR A 40 -0.67 -9.92 -16.99
CA TYR A 40 -1.23 -10.52 -18.19
C TYR A 40 -1.98 -9.48 -19.03
N CYS A 41 -1.81 -9.49 -20.36
CA CYS A 41 -2.44 -8.48 -21.22
C CYS A 41 -3.98 -8.49 -21.14
N GLY A 42 -4.61 -9.61 -20.78
CA GLY A 42 -6.07 -9.70 -20.60
C GLY A 42 -6.62 -8.93 -19.40
N GLU A 43 -5.78 -8.41 -18.51
CA GLU A 43 -6.24 -7.53 -17.43
C GLU A 43 -6.38 -6.05 -17.88
N VAL A 44 -5.85 -5.72 -19.07
CA VAL A 44 -6.00 -4.40 -19.70
C VAL A 44 -7.42 -4.25 -20.21
N ALA A 45 -8.06 -3.12 -19.90
CA ALA A 45 -9.40 -2.79 -20.34
C ALA A 45 -9.49 -2.80 -21.87
N GLY A 46 -10.44 -3.57 -22.39
CA GLY A 46 -10.74 -3.66 -23.82
C GLY A 46 -12.00 -4.48 -24.07
N GLU A 47 -12.25 -4.83 -25.32
CA GLU A 47 -13.44 -5.58 -25.74
C GLU A 47 -13.57 -6.96 -25.06
N ASN A 48 -12.42 -7.56 -24.69
CA ASN A 48 -12.35 -8.89 -24.09
C ASN A 48 -12.35 -8.88 -22.55
N GLY A 49 -12.63 -7.74 -21.91
CA GLY A 49 -12.63 -7.57 -20.46
C GLY A 49 -11.43 -6.78 -19.94
N GLY A 50 -11.01 -7.08 -18.71
CA GLY A 50 -9.96 -6.33 -18.01
C GLY A 50 -10.47 -5.01 -17.41
N THR A 51 -9.63 -4.38 -16.59
CA THR A 51 -9.99 -3.11 -15.91
C THR A 51 -8.87 -2.06 -15.96
N VAL A 52 -7.62 -2.46 -16.23
CA VAL A 52 -6.49 -1.54 -16.22
C VAL A 52 -6.52 -0.65 -17.48
N PRO A 53 -6.50 0.69 -17.36
CA PRO A 53 -6.59 1.55 -18.54
C PRO A 53 -5.44 1.36 -19.52
N VAL A 54 -5.77 1.28 -20.81
CA VAL A 54 -4.83 0.96 -21.91
C VAL A 54 -3.71 2.00 -22.06
N GLU A 55 -3.99 3.26 -21.77
CA GLU A 55 -3.05 4.36 -21.85
C GLU A 55 -1.95 4.30 -20.78
N LEU A 56 -2.20 3.57 -19.69
CA LEU A 56 -1.31 3.45 -18.54
C LEU A 56 -0.39 2.22 -18.61
N VAL A 57 -0.39 1.48 -19.72
CA VAL A 57 0.41 0.26 -19.87
C VAL A 57 1.40 0.33 -21.05
N ARG A 58 2.44 -0.50 -21.01
CA ARG A 58 3.39 -0.71 -22.11
C ARG A 58 3.59 -2.20 -22.39
N PRO A 59 3.67 -2.62 -23.65
CA PRO A 59 3.91 -4.02 -24.00
C PRO A 59 5.33 -4.46 -23.60
N ILE A 60 5.44 -5.68 -23.08
CA ILE A 60 6.72 -6.36 -22.82
C ILE A 60 6.91 -7.51 -23.80
N SER A 61 5.85 -8.29 -24.01
CA SER A 61 5.81 -9.42 -24.93
C SER A 61 4.35 -9.64 -25.40
N PRO A 62 4.08 -10.56 -26.34
CA PRO A 62 2.74 -10.75 -26.88
C PRO A 62 1.64 -11.00 -25.83
N LEU A 63 1.98 -11.61 -24.69
CA LEU A 63 1.03 -11.96 -23.62
C LEU A 63 1.26 -11.18 -22.31
N ARG A 64 2.20 -10.22 -22.29
CA ARG A 64 2.56 -9.48 -21.08
C ARG A 64 2.70 -7.99 -21.36
N VAL A 65 2.11 -7.20 -20.47
CA VAL A 65 2.30 -5.75 -20.39
C VAL A 65 2.90 -5.39 -19.04
N CYS A 66 3.31 -4.15 -18.87
CA CYS A 66 3.54 -3.56 -17.57
C CYS A 66 2.92 -2.18 -17.42
N MET A 67 2.80 -1.70 -16.18
CA MET A 67 2.46 -0.31 -15.94
C MET A 67 3.55 0.61 -16.52
N ALA A 68 3.14 1.63 -17.27
CA ALA A 68 4.04 2.61 -17.85
C ALA A 68 4.84 3.35 -16.77
N GLY A 69 6.11 3.63 -17.06
CA GLY A 69 7.08 4.19 -16.12
C GLY A 69 7.78 3.15 -15.24
N THR A 70 7.41 1.86 -15.33
CA THR A 70 8.03 0.77 -14.56
C THR A 70 8.83 -0.21 -15.42
N GLU A 71 8.99 0.04 -16.71
CA GLU A 71 9.44 -0.90 -17.76
C GLU A 71 10.76 -1.60 -17.42
N GLN A 72 11.70 -0.89 -16.78
CA GLN A 72 13.02 -1.41 -16.40
C GLN A 72 13.13 -1.79 -14.92
N GLY A 73 12.07 -1.57 -14.12
CA GLY A 73 12.19 -1.51 -12.67
C GLY A 73 12.96 -0.27 -12.20
N GLY A 74 12.85 0.06 -10.91
CA GLY A 74 13.40 1.28 -10.33
C GLY A 74 12.76 2.59 -10.80
N GLY A 75 11.77 2.51 -11.70
CA GLY A 75 11.04 3.66 -12.23
C GLY A 75 9.75 3.96 -11.46
N ARG A 76 9.22 5.17 -11.65
CA ARG A 76 7.99 5.64 -11.02
C ARG A 76 6.79 5.33 -11.89
N CYS A 77 5.87 4.50 -11.37
CA CYS A 77 4.61 4.18 -12.04
C CYS A 77 3.81 5.45 -12.38
N VAL A 78 3.33 5.52 -13.62
CA VAL A 78 2.56 6.68 -14.12
C VAL A 78 1.26 6.94 -13.35
N ALA A 79 0.69 5.92 -12.72
CA ALA A 79 -0.55 6.03 -11.94
C ALA A 79 -0.35 6.59 -10.53
N LEU A 80 0.89 6.70 -10.05
CA LEU A 80 1.19 7.20 -8.70
C LEU A 80 0.99 8.72 -8.64
N ARG A 81 0.24 9.18 -7.64
CA ARG A 81 -0.04 10.60 -7.34
C ARG A 81 0.54 10.97 -5.99
N GLY A 82 1.02 12.20 -5.85
CA GLY A 82 1.73 12.67 -4.65
C GLY A 82 3.24 12.40 -4.70
N GLU A 83 3.90 12.70 -3.58
CA GLU A 83 5.34 12.64 -3.41
C GLU A 83 5.75 11.42 -2.57
N LEU A 84 6.88 10.80 -2.91
CA LEU A 84 7.37 9.62 -2.21
C LEU A 84 7.65 9.93 -0.73
N GLY A 85 7.17 9.06 0.15
CA GLY A 85 7.33 9.26 1.60
C GLY A 85 6.44 10.34 2.22
N GLN A 86 5.59 11.01 1.44
CA GLN A 86 4.70 12.07 1.95
C GLN A 86 3.25 11.58 2.12
N PRO A 87 2.51 12.11 3.11
CA PRO A 87 1.09 11.83 3.26
C PRO A 87 0.27 12.20 2.02
N GLY A 88 -0.74 11.39 1.72
CA GLY A 88 -1.64 11.60 0.58
C GLY A 88 -1.14 11.01 -0.73
N ILE A 89 -0.02 10.30 -0.73
CA ILE A 89 0.43 9.50 -1.88
C ILE A 89 -0.56 8.36 -2.15
N HIS A 90 -1.00 8.19 -3.40
CA HIS A 90 -1.99 7.18 -3.74
C HIS A 90 -1.92 6.76 -5.22
N CYS A 91 -2.55 5.63 -5.53
CA CYS A 91 -2.74 5.19 -6.91
C CYS A 91 -4.01 5.82 -7.49
N ALA A 92 -3.91 6.54 -8.61
CA ALA A 92 -5.05 7.14 -9.29
C ALA A 92 -6.08 6.10 -9.81
N ILE A 93 -5.64 4.85 -9.98
CA ILE A 93 -6.47 3.75 -10.49
C ILE A 93 -6.63 2.62 -9.46
N TYR A 94 -6.65 2.94 -8.17
CA TYR A 94 -6.70 1.93 -7.09
C TYR A 94 -7.76 0.82 -7.28
N PRO A 95 -9.00 1.12 -7.72
CA PRO A 95 -10.03 0.10 -7.98
C PRO A 95 -9.79 -0.74 -9.24
N GLN A 96 -8.92 -0.29 -10.14
CA GLN A 96 -8.60 -0.87 -11.45
C GLN A 96 -7.17 -1.43 -11.50
N ARG A 97 -6.54 -1.64 -10.34
CA ARG A 97 -5.17 -2.15 -10.25
C ARG A 97 -5.03 -3.53 -10.91
N PRO A 98 -3.91 -3.80 -11.58
CA PRO A 98 -3.60 -5.16 -12.04
C PRO A 98 -3.33 -6.07 -10.84
N THR A 99 -3.39 -7.37 -11.08
CA THR A 99 -3.26 -8.43 -10.08
C THR A 99 -2.00 -8.30 -9.21
N PRO A 100 -0.78 -8.08 -9.75
CA PRO A 100 0.42 -7.94 -8.91
C PRO A 100 0.36 -6.77 -7.91
N CYS A 101 -0.37 -5.71 -8.25
CA CYS A 101 -0.55 -4.58 -7.34
C CYS A 101 -1.58 -4.86 -6.22
N ARG A 102 -2.49 -5.82 -6.42
CA ARG A 102 -3.49 -6.24 -5.43
C ARG A 102 -2.94 -7.28 -4.48
N GLU A 103 -2.13 -8.20 -5.01
CA GLU A 103 -1.55 -9.32 -4.27
C GLU A 103 -0.32 -8.91 -3.43
N PHE A 104 0.22 -7.71 -3.63
CA PHE A 104 1.33 -7.24 -2.80
C PHE A 104 0.83 -6.82 -1.42
N GLU A 105 1.06 -7.67 -0.42
CA GLU A 105 0.67 -7.43 0.96
C GLU A 105 1.77 -6.73 1.77
N VAL A 106 1.37 -5.81 2.65
CA VAL A 106 2.28 -5.09 3.57
C VAL A 106 2.71 -5.98 4.74
N TRP A 107 1.80 -6.82 5.23
CA TRP A 107 2.02 -7.77 6.30
C TRP A 107 1.80 -9.18 5.78
N GLN A 108 2.57 -10.12 6.31
CA GLN A 108 2.41 -11.54 6.07
C GLN A 108 1.20 -12.10 6.85
N PRO A 109 0.75 -13.33 6.55
CA PRO A 109 -0.37 -13.94 7.26
C PRO A 109 -0.19 -14.04 8.79
N ASP A 110 1.06 -14.14 9.26
CA ASP A 110 1.43 -14.20 10.69
C ASP A 110 1.51 -12.82 11.37
N GLY A 111 1.18 -11.74 10.65
CA GLY A 111 1.25 -10.36 11.13
C GLY A 111 2.65 -9.73 11.06
N SER A 112 3.69 -10.49 10.70
CA SER A 112 5.01 -9.92 10.46
C SER A 112 5.01 -9.01 9.23
N VAL A 113 5.90 -8.02 9.18
CA VAL A 113 5.98 -7.10 8.03
C VAL A 113 6.60 -7.82 6.84
N ASN A 114 6.01 -7.65 5.65
CA ASN A 114 6.60 -8.15 4.41
C ASN A 114 8.04 -7.61 4.25
N PRO A 115 9.07 -8.47 4.16
CA PRO A 115 10.46 -8.05 4.05
C PRO A 115 10.74 -7.15 2.83
N ASP A 116 10.03 -7.36 1.73
CA ASP A 116 10.16 -6.50 0.55
C ASP A 116 9.59 -5.11 0.80
N CYS A 117 8.42 -5.01 1.44
CA CYS A 117 7.86 -3.72 1.85
C CYS A 117 8.87 -2.95 2.73
N GLN A 118 9.40 -3.62 3.75
CA GLN A 118 10.36 -3.07 4.69
C GLN A 118 11.66 -2.60 4.00
N ARG A 119 12.22 -3.43 3.10
CA ARG A 119 13.41 -3.11 2.31
C ARG A 119 13.20 -1.87 1.44
N LEU A 120 12.04 -1.74 0.80
CA LEU A 120 11.76 -0.59 -0.08
C LEU A 120 11.50 0.69 0.71
N ARG A 121 10.82 0.61 1.85
CA ARG A 121 10.68 1.75 2.77
C ARG A 121 12.03 2.26 3.26
N ALA A 122 12.94 1.35 3.64
CA ALA A 122 14.28 1.72 4.08
C ALA A 122 15.08 2.47 3.00
N ARG A 123 14.91 2.13 1.71
CA ARG A 123 15.54 2.86 0.59
C ARG A 123 15.06 4.30 0.45
N LEU A 124 13.87 4.61 0.94
CA LEU A 124 13.32 5.97 0.99
C LEU A 124 13.63 6.70 2.31
N GLY A 125 14.41 6.10 3.21
CA GLY A 125 14.69 6.67 4.53
C GLY A 125 13.48 6.67 5.48
N LEU A 126 12.44 5.89 5.18
CA LEU A 126 11.22 5.84 5.98
C LEU A 126 11.40 4.91 7.20
N PRO A 127 10.72 5.21 8.32
CA PRO A 127 10.75 4.36 9.49
C PRO A 127 10.18 2.97 9.19
N ALA A 128 10.71 1.98 9.93
CA ALA A 128 10.23 0.62 9.89
C ALA A 128 8.75 0.55 10.27
N LEU A 129 8.01 -0.35 9.61
CA LEU A 129 6.67 -0.68 10.06
C LEU A 129 6.75 -1.62 11.26
N ALA A 130 5.80 -1.48 12.18
CA ALA A 130 5.57 -2.47 13.21
C ALA A 130 4.82 -3.68 12.62
N PRO A 131 5.00 -4.89 13.19
CA PRO A 131 4.09 -6.01 12.96
C PRO A 131 2.64 -5.59 13.21
N ARG A 132 1.70 -6.15 12.45
CA ARG A 132 0.28 -5.94 12.71
C ARG A 132 -0.07 -6.63 14.03
N PRO A 133 -0.85 -6.01 14.92
CA PRO A 133 -1.39 -6.70 16.08
C PRO A 133 -2.15 -7.96 15.65
N ASP A 134 -2.17 -8.96 16.53
CA ASP A 134 -2.98 -10.15 16.32
C ASP A 134 -4.45 -9.77 16.24
N ALA A 135 -5.20 -10.41 15.33
CA ALA A 135 -6.59 -10.06 15.04
C ALA A 135 -7.50 -10.10 16.28
N GLU A 136 -7.16 -10.93 17.29
CA GLU A 136 -7.88 -11.00 18.56
C GLU A 136 -7.75 -9.71 19.39
N ASN A 137 -6.65 -8.98 19.25
CA ASN A 137 -6.38 -7.71 19.94
C ASN A 137 -6.40 -6.49 19.01
N ASP A 138 -6.79 -6.65 17.73
CA ASP A 138 -6.91 -5.56 16.77
C ASP A 138 -8.35 -5.01 16.75
N PRO A 139 -8.63 -3.86 17.40
CA PRO A 139 -9.97 -3.27 17.39
C PRO A 139 -10.43 -2.82 16.00
N GLN A 140 -9.56 -2.85 14.98
CA GLN A 140 -9.85 -2.48 13.59
C GLN A 140 -9.53 -3.62 12.60
N GLY A 141 -9.16 -4.81 13.08
CA GLY A 141 -8.71 -5.94 12.27
C GLY A 141 -9.85 -6.83 11.75
N PRO A 142 -9.63 -7.61 10.68
CA PRO A 142 -10.59 -8.64 10.27
C PRO A 142 -10.73 -9.67 11.39
N LEU A 143 -11.98 -10.00 11.76
CA LEU A 143 -12.31 -10.77 12.98
C LEU A 143 -11.58 -12.11 13.13
N HIS A 144 -11.07 -12.74 12.06
CA HIS A 144 -10.34 -14.01 12.14
C HIS A 144 -9.30 -14.20 11.02
N PRO A 145 -8.16 -14.87 11.28
CA PRO A 145 -7.21 -15.30 10.25
C PRO A 145 -7.81 -16.44 9.44
N GLY A 146 -8.62 -16.10 8.43
CA GLY A 146 -9.21 -17.09 7.52
C GLY A 146 -10.49 -16.69 6.79
N HIS A 147 -11.05 -15.49 6.99
CA HIS A 147 -12.26 -15.05 6.28
C HIS A 147 -12.13 -13.61 5.75
N PRO A 148 -12.51 -13.33 4.50
CA PRO A 148 -12.59 -11.96 3.99
C PRO A 148 -13.83 -11.27 4.55
N ALA A 149 -13.74 -9.99 4.91
CA ALA A 149 -14.91 -9.13 4.96
C ALA A 149 -15.08 -8.46 3.60
N ALA A 150 -15.82 -9.13 2.72
CA ALA A 150 -16.36 -8.59 1.49
C ALA A 150 -17.87 -8.42 1.65
N ALA A 151 -18.33 -7.16 1.64
CA ALA A 151 -19.52 -6.66 0.96
C ALA A 151 -19.36 -5.13 0.84
#